data_AF-A0A425WDC7-F1
#
_entry.id   AF-A0A425WDC7-F1
#
_cell.length_a   1.000
_cell.length_b   1.000
_cell.length_c   1.000
_cell.angle_alpha   90.00
_cell.angle_beta   90.00
_cell.angle_gamma   90.00
#
_symmetry.space_group_name_H-M   'P 1'
#
loop_
_entity.id
_entity.type
_entity.pdbx_description
1 polymer ?
#
loop_
_entity_poly.entity_id
_entity_poly.type
_entity_poly.pdbx_seq_one_letter_code
_entity_poly.pdbx_strand_id
1 'polypeptide(L)'
;MFRPYKIYFFLDFPVVFFDFLTFFFFVVFFFLDEVFFFVVFFFLDEAFFFVVFFFLDEAFFFVVFFFLDEVFFFVVFFFLDEVFFFVVFFFFEVVFFFVGKW
;
A
#
# COMPACT_ATOMS: atom_id res chain seq x y z
N MET A 1 -13.25 -18.54 -14.53
CA MET A 1 -12.22 -19.58 -14.71
C MET A 1 -11.00 -19.16 -13.89
N PHE A 2 -10.61 -19.95 -12.91
CA PHE A 2 -9.41 -19.71 -12.08
C PHE A 2 -8.15 -19.87 -12.94
N ARG A 3 -7.29 -18.86 -13.00
CA ARG A 3 -5.90 -19.05 -13.44
C ARG A 3 -5.05 -19.20 -12.18
N PRO A 4 -4.14 -20.20 -12.11
CA PRO A 4 -3.33 -20.41 -10.92
C PRO A 4 -2.50 -19.15 -10.62
N TYR A 5 -2.27 -18.90 -9.33
CA TYR A 5 -1.31 -17.90 -8.88
C TYR A 5 0.03 -18.13 -9.58
N LYS A 6 0.67 -17.05 -10.02
CA LYS A 6 2.03 -17.12 -10.57
C LYS A 6 2.96 -16.36 -9.66
N ILE A 7 4.02 -17.04 -9.24
CA ILE A 7 5.13 -16.41 -8.53
C ILE A 7 6.16 -16.04 -9.59
N TYR A 8 6.45 -14.75 -9.70
CA TYR A 8 7.50 -14.21 -10.53
C TYR A 8 8.61 -13.68 -9.62
N PHE A 9 9.84 -13.65 -10.12
CA PHE A 9 10.92 -12.94 -9.47
C PHE A 9 11.21 -11.67 -10.26
N PHE A 10 11.16 -10.51 -9.60
CA PHE A 10 11.59 -9.24 -10.17
C PHE A 10 12.70 -8.69 -9.29
N LEU A 11 13.89 -8.45 -9.86
CA LEU A 11 15.08 -8.03 -9.11
C LEU A 11 15.33 -8.92 -7.87
N ASP A 12 15.27 -10.25 -8.05
CA ASP A 12 15.44 -11.28 -7.01
C ASP A 12 14.37 -11.33 -5.90
N PHE A 13 13.34 -10.49 -5.94
CA PHE A 13 12.25 -10.50 -4.97
C PHE A 13 11.02 -11.29 -5.44
N PRO A 14 10.36 -12.05 -4.55
CA PRO A 14 9.16 -12.78 -4.89
C PRO A 14 7.99 -11.81 -5.12
N VAL A 15 7.37 -11.93 -6.29
CA VAL A 15 6.15 -11.24 -6.67
C VAL A 15 5.06 -12.28 -6.86
N VAL A 16 4.01 -12.21 -6.05
CA VAL A 16 2.85 -13.09 -6.18
C VAL A 16 1.77 -12.36 -6.96
N PHE A 17 1.37 -12.93 -8.09
CA PHE A 17 0.39 -12.37 -9.01
C PHE A 17 -0.89 -13.22 -9.01
N PHE A 18 -2.03 -12.55 -8.82
CA PHE A 18 -3.37 -13.12 -8.90
C PHE A 18 -4.21 -12.33 -9.91
N ASP A 19 -4.76 -13.03 -10.89
CA ASP A 19 -5.55 -12.45 -11.98
C ASP A 19 -6.88 -13.18 -12.10
N PHE A 20 -7.94 -12.40 -11.94
CA PHE A 20 -9.33 -12.78 -12.08
C PHE A 20 -9.96 -11.95 -13.19
N LEU A 21 -11.09 -12.42 -13.72
CA LEU A 21 -11.75 -11.79 -14.87
C LEU A 21 -12.03 -10.29 -14.70
N THR A 22 -12.22 -9.83 -13.45
CA THR A 22 -12.64 -8.46 -13.10
C THR A 22 -11.70 -7.79 -12.08
N PHE A 23 -10.65 -8.47 -11.63
CA PHE A 23 -9.72 -7.89 -10.68
C PHE A 23 -8.32 -8.49 -10.79
N PHE A 24 -7.33 -7.63 -10.59
CA PHE A 24 -5.92 -7.98 -10.60
C PHE A 24 -5.30 -7.57 -9.26
N PHE A 25 -4.49 -8.44 -8.66
CA PHE A 25 -3.78 -8.17 -7.42
C PHE A 25 -2.34 -8.70 -7.48
N PHE A 26 -1.40 -7.90 -6.96
CA PHE A 26 -0.02 -8.34 -6.76
C PHE A 26 0.53 -7.97 -5.39
N VAL A 27 1.41 -8.85 -4.90
CA VAL A 27 2.13 -8.68 -3.63
C VAL A 27 3.61 -8.81 -3.89
N VAL A 28 4.39 -7.91 -3.32
CA VAL A 28 5.83 -8.01 -3.24
C VAL A 28 6.23 -7.84 -1.77
N PHE A 29 7.17 -8.66 -1.32
CA PHE A 29 7.84 -8.43 -0.05
C PHE A 29 9.33 -8.65 -0.24
N PHE A 30 10.13 -7.85 0.46
CA PHE A 30 11.58 -7.96 0.41
C PHE A 30 12.23 -7.39 1.66
N PHE A 31 13.47 -7.78 1.88
CA PHE A 31 14.35 -7.14 2.86
C PHE A 31 15.41 -6.33 2.12
N LEU A 32 15.69 -5.14 2.60
CA LEU A 32 16.87 -4.35 2.23
C LEU A 32 17.62 -4.03 3.53
N ASP A 33 18.77 -4.65 3.72
CA ASP A 33 19.49 -4.67 5.00
C ASP A 33 18.57 -5.12 6.15
N GLU A 34 18.34 -4.26 7.14
CA GLU A 34 17.49 -4.52 8.31
C GLU A 34 16.02 -4.08 8.11
N VAL A 35 15.68 -3.55 6.94
CA VAL A 35 14.35 -3.04 6.63
C VAL A 35 13.51 -4.11 5.95
N PHE A 36 12.34 -4.42 6.49
CA PHE A 36 11.32 -5.21 5.80
C PHE A 36 10.39 -4.30 5.01
N PHE A 37 10.16 -4.62 3.74
CA PHE A 37 9.17 -3.97 2.88
C PHE A 37 8.08 -4.94 2.47
N PHE A 38 6.84 -4.46 2.52
CA PHE A 38 5.68 -5.14 1.96
C PHE A 38 4.85 -4.18 1.14
N VAL A 39 4.53 -4.61 -0.07
CA VAL A 39 3.84 -3.80 -1.05
C VAL A 39 2.72 -4.62 -1.65
N VAL A 40 1.52 -4.05 -1.65
CA VAL A 40 0.32 -4.63 -2.21
C VAL A 40 -0.35 -3.64 -3.13
N PHE A 41 -0.82 -4.16 -4.25
CA PHE A 41 -1.60 -3.40 -5.21
C PHE A 41 -2.78 -4.24 -5.68
N PHE A 42 -3.92 -3.59 -5.89
CA PHE A 42 -5.02 -4.19 -6.64
C PHE A 42 -5.79 -3.20 -7.48
N PHE A 43 -6.34 -3.72 -8.56
CA PHE A 43 -7.24 -3.05 -9.48
C PHE A 43 -8.56 -3.81 -9.49
N LEU A 44 -9.67 -3.09 -9.42
CA LEU A 44 -11.02 -3.62 -9.50
C LEU A 44 -11.83 -2.74 -10.43
N ASP A 45 -12.09 -3.17 -11.66
CA ASP A 45 -12.78 -2.45 -12.76
C ASP A 45 -12.50 -0.92 -12.86
N GLU A 46 -13.07 -0.09 -11.98
CA GLU A 46 -12.96 1.38 -11.97
C GLU A 46 -12.16 1.93 -10.75
N ALA A 47 -11.57 1.05 -9.95
CA ALA A 47 -10.86 1.40 -8.74
C ALA A 47 -9.44 0.83 -8.69
N PHE A 48 -8.56 1.59 -8.04
CA PHE A 48 -7.17 1.24 -7.79
C PHE A 48 -6.86 1.38 -6.31
N PHE A 49 -6.07 0.46 -5.78
CA PHE A 49 -5.62 0.49 -4.40
C PHE A 49 -4.15 0.11 -4.31
N PHE A 50 -3.44 0.83 -3.46
CA PHE A 50 -2.04 0.58 -3.12
C PHE A 50 -1.85 0.67 -1.61
N VAL A 51 -1.10 -0.29 -1.10
CA VAL A 51 -0.68 -0.35 0.29
C VAL A 51 0.81 -0.64 0.31
N VAL A 52 1.55 0.18 1.06
CA VAL A 52 2.95 -0.08 1.39
C VAL A 52 3.09 0.00 2.87
N PHE A 53 3.85 -0.94 3.42
CA PHE A 53 4.43 -0.72 4.72
C PHE A 53 5.87 -1.19 4.78
N PHE A 54 6.61 -0.58 5.69
CA PHE A 54 7.93 -1.06 6.05
C PHE A 54 8.16 -0.98 7.55
N PHE A 55 9.03 -1.86 8.02
CA PHE A 55 9.53 -1.89 9.38
C PHE A 55 11.05 -1.73 9.34
N LEU A 56 11.58 -0.86 10.19
CA LEU A 56 13.02 -0.70 10.44
C LEU A 56 13.21 -0.55 11.94
N ASP A 57 13.83 -1.52 12.59
CA ASP A 57 14.07 -1.53 14.04
C ASP A 57 12.80 -1.18 14.85
N GLU A 58 12.76 0.02 15.42
CA GLU A 58 11.69 0.56 16.27
C GLU A 58 10.72 1.48 15.50
N ALA A 59 10.90 1.59 14.18
CA ALA A 59 10.10 2.41 13.28
C ALA A 59 9.16 1.56 12.41
N PHE A 60 7.92 2.05 12.25
CA PHE A 60 6.94 1.51 11.33
C PHE A 60 6.37 2.62 10.45
N PHE A 61 6.29 2.35 9.16
CA PHE A 61 5.65 3.24 8.20
C PHE A 61 4.61 2.50 7.41
N PHE A 62 3.47 3.13 7.19
CA PHE A 62 2.37 2.58 6.42
C PHE A 62 1.73 3.67 5.57
N VAL A 63 1.55 3.38 4.30
CA VAL A 63 0.89 4.25 3.33
C VAL A 63 -0.18 3.45 2.65
N VAL A 64 -1.36 4.03 2.58
CA VAL A 64 -2.46 3.53 1.77
C VAL A 64 -2.90 4.65 0.86
N PHE A 65 -3.13 4.33 -0.40
CA PHE A 65 -3.96 5.17 -1.22
C PHE A 65 -4.88 4.35 -2.10
N PHE A 66 -6.01 4.96 -2.41
CA PHE A 66 -6.94 4.38 -3.36
C PHE A 66 -7.61 5.46 -4.17
N PHE A 67 -7.89 5.09 -5.41
CA PHE A 67 -8.71 5.84 -6.36
C PHE A 67 -9.97 5.04 -6.60
N LEU A 68 -11.12 5.69 -6.50
CA LEU A 68 -12.41 5.12 -6.82
C LEU A 68 -13.14 6.13 -7.69
N ASP A 69 -13.26 5.85 -8.99
CA ASP A 69 -13.79 6.78 -9.99
C ASP A 69 -13.07 8.14 -9.95
N GLU A 70 -13.77 9.19 -9.49
CA GLU A 70 -13.27 10.57 -9.38
C GLU A 70 -12.70 10.91 -8.00
N VAL A 71 -12.69 9.94 -7.09
CA VAL A 71 -12.34 10.14 -5.68
C VAL A 71 -10.95 9.60 -5.40
N PHE A 72 -10.12 10.41 -4.73
CA PHE A 72 -8.80 9.98 -4.25
C PHE A 72 -8.70 10.06 -2.74
N PHE A 73 -8.21 8.98 -2.14
CA PHE A 73 -7.85 8.91 -0.73
C PHE A 73 -6.39 8.54 -0.58
N PHE A 74 -5.71 9.24 0.32
CA PHE A 74 -4.32 8.96 0.67
C PHE A 74 -4.15 9.09 2.17
N VAL A 75 -3.52 8.08 2.76
CA VAL A 75 -3.35 7.93 4.19
C VAL A 75 -1.91 7.53 4.46
N VAL A 76 -1.26 8.24 5.38
CA VAL A 76 0.10 7.94 5.84
C VAL A 76 0.10 7.81 7.34
N PHE A 77 0.70 6.75 7.85
CA PHE A 77 1.01 6.57 9.25
C PHE A 77 2.51 6.36 9.40
N PHE A 78 3.09 6.98 10.41
CA PHE A 78 4.47 6.79 10.79
C PHE A 78 4.57 6.70 12.30
N PHE A 79 5.26 5.66 12.77
CA PHE A 79 5.61 5.44 14.15
C PHE A 79 7.13 5.39 14.25
N LEU A 80 7.70 6.17 15.16
CA LEU A 80 9.12 6.15 15.50
C LEU A 80 9.22 6.17 17.03
N ASP A 81 9.57 5.04 17.62
CA ASP A 81 9.71 4.85 19.07
C ASP A 81 8.43 5.30 19.82
N GLU A 82 8.43 6.51 20.39
CA GLU A 82 7.33 7.10 21.14
C GLU A 82 6.47 8.09 20.33
N VAL A 83 6.84 8.39 19.08
CA VAL A 83 6.19 9.43 18.27
C VAL A 83 5.30 8.82 17.20
N PHE A 84 4.06 9.29 17.15
CA PHE A 84 3.09 8.90 16.12
C PHE A 84 2.71 10.08 15.22
N PHE A 85 2.73 9.85 13.91
CA PHE A 85 2.20 10.78 12.91
C PHE A 85 1.16 10.08 12.02
N PHE A 86 0.10 10.82 11.70
CA PHE A 86 -0.95 10.36 10.82
C PHE A 86 -1.39 11.49 9.89
N VAL A 87 -1.52 11.23 8.60
CA VAL A 87 -2.02 12.22 7.66
C VAL A 87 -3.06 11.58 6.77
N VAL A 88 -4.18 12.26 6.56
CA VAL A 88 -5.23 11.84 5.64
C VAL A 88 -5.50 12.95 4.65
N PHE A 89 -5.52 12.57 3.38
CA PHE A 89 -5.96 13.40 2.29
C PHE A 89 -7.14 12.72 1.62
N PHE A 90 -8.17 13.52 1.37
CA PHE A 90 -9.34 13.12 0.63
C PHE A 90 -9.62 14.19 -0.42
N PHE A 91 -9.62 13.80 -1.68
CA PHE A 91 -9.92 14.69 -2.78
C PHE A 91 -11.27 14.30 -3.36
N PHE A 92 -12.26 15.10 -2.98
CA PHE A 92 -13.56 15.22 -3.63
C PHE A 92 -13.99 16.68 -3.42
N GLU A 93 -13.90 17.51 -4.46
CA GLU A 93 -14.21 18.96 -4.40
C GLU A 93 -13.52 19.79 -3.29
N VAL A 94 -12.44 19.24 -2.71
CA VAL A 94 -11.44 19.83 -1.77
C VAL A 94 -11.86 19.92 -0.28
N VAL A 95 -11.49 18.90 0.51
CA VAL A 95 -11.45 18.96 1.99
C VAL A 95 -10.14 18.35 2.51
N PHE A 96 -9.39 19.09 3.33
CA PHE A 96 -8.13 18.65 3.92
C PHE A 96 -8.27 18.41 5.43
N PHE A 97 -7.86 17.24 5.93
CA PHE A 97 -7.81 16.94 7.37
C PHE A 97 -6.39 16.52 7.79
N PHE A 98 -5.70 17.40 8.49
CA PHE A 98 -4.46 17.06 9.19
C PHE A 98 -4.78 16.60 10.62
N VAL A 99 -4.31 15.42 11.03
CA VAL A 99 -4.42 14.94 12.41
C VAL A 99 -3.01 14.81 12.97
N GLY A 100 -2.78 15.36 14.16
CA GLY A 100 -1.44 15.70 14.63
C GLY A 100 -0.59 14.56 15.22
N LYS A 101 0.58 15.00 15.69
CA LYS A 101 1.60 14.29 16.47
C LYS A 101 1.08 13.96 17.87
N TRP A 102 1.25 12.72 18.34
CA TRP A 102 1.07 12.34 19.74
C TRP A 102 2.40 11.82 20.29
#